data_AF-E3GWY6-F1
#
_entry.id   AF-E3GWY6-F1
#
_cell.length_a   1.000
_cell.length_b   1.000
_cell.length_c   1.000
_cell.angle_alpha   90.00
_cell.angle_beta   90.00
_cell.angle_gamma   90.00
#
_symmetry.space_group_name_H-M   'P 1'
#
loop_
_entity.id
_entity.type
_entity.pdbx_description
1 polymer ?
#
loop_
_entity_poly.entity_id
_entity_poly.type
_entity_poly.pdbx_seq_one_letter_code
_entity_poly.pdbx_strand_id
1 'polypeptide(L)'
;MKFQKNFKNFEKFVKKTYEKSLNILEKKYCWKCPQKTTSHIIKCREVEIYQRLYKSFKNALNEFLINNYSKENIKRIKSRLFQKISKEFLTLVKIDENSDYFAGSWIILRRNSRVIKKGDLILYKTNSGFKMSKVLRKYCEDNLDYIDVGDKKLLNYEIYGKIEKIIEPNDDLYPIFENISAPIVLKLTS
;
A
#
# COMPACT_ATOMS: atom_id res chain seq x y z
N MET A 1 9.39 -4.49 -31.56
CA MET A 1 9.56 -5.95 -31.40
C MET A 1 9.81 -6.41 -29.95
N LYS A 2 10.71 -5.79 -29.16
CA LYS A 2 10.97 -6.17 -27.75
C LYS A 2 9.73 -6.10 -26.82
N PHE A 3 8.88 -5.09 -26.98
CA PHE A 3 7.69 -4.89 -26.12
C PHE A 3 6.65 -6.02 -26.23
N GLN A 4 6.30 -6.43 -27.45
CA GLN A 4 5.37 -7.56 -27.68
C GLN A 4 5.91 -8.88 -27.13
N LYS A 5 7.23 -9.12 -27.23
CA LYS A 5 7.88 -10.31 -26.67
C LYS A 5 7.82 -10.30 -25.14
N ASN A 6 8.08 -9.15 -24.51
CA ASN A 6 8.00 -8.99 -23.07
C ASN A 6 6.57 -9.11 -22.54
N PHE A 7 5.58 -8.60 -23.28
CA PHE A 7 4.17 -8.73 -22.92
C PHE A 7 3.68 -10.19 -23.00
N LYS A 8 3.99 -10.91 -24.10
CA LYS A 8 3.69 -12.34 -24.21
C LYS A 8 4.36 -13.18 -23.11
N ASN A 9 5.59 -12.81 -22.72
CA ASN A 9 6.28 -13.47 -21.61
C ASN A 9 5.59 -13.19 -20.27
N PHE A 10 5.14 -11.95 -20.05
CA PHE A 10 4.36 -11.58 -18.87
C PHE A 10 3.02 -12.33 -18.82
N GLU A 11 2.27 -12.40 -19.91
CA GLU A 11 1.01 -13.15 -20.00
C GLU A 11 1.20 -14.64 -19.67
N LYS A 12 2.23 -15.29 -20.26
CA LYS A 12 2.54 -16.69 -19.96
C LYS A 12 2.88 -16.89 -18.48
N PHE A 13 3.65 -15.97 -17.91
CA PHE A 13 4.05 -16.01 -16.51
C PHE A 13 2.86 -15.82 -15.56
N VAL A 14 1.98 -14.86 -15.86
CA VAL A 14 0.72 -14.62 -15.14
C VAL A 14 -0.17 -15.86 -15.18
N LYS A 15 -0.37 -16.44 -16.37
CA LYS A 15 -1.22 -17.63 -16.55
C LYS A 15 -0.71 -18.80 -15.71
N LYS A 16 0.60 -19.07 -15.76
CA LYS A 16 1.23 -20.13 -14.96
C LYS A 16 1.08 -19.89 -13.45
N THR A 17 1.17 -18.64 -13.00
CA THR A 17 1.01 -18.27 -11.58
C THR A 17 -0.43 -18.43 -11.11
N TYR A 18 -1.39 -18.05 -11.96
CA TYR A 18 -2.81 -18.22 -11.71
C TYR A 18 -3.18 -19.71 -11.58
N GLU A 19 -2.74 -20.54 -12.54
CA GLU A 19 -2.94 -22.00 -12.53
C GLU A 19 -2.35 -22.66 -11.27
N LYS A 20 -1.12 -22.28 -10.88
CA LYS A 20 -0.53 -22.75 -9.61
C LYS A 20 -1.37 -22.39 -8.40
N SER A 21 -1.91 -21.17 -8.39
CA SER A 21 -2.71 -20.69 -7.26
C SER A 21 -4.05 -21.42 -7.19
N LEU A 22 -4.71 -21.67 -8.32
CA LEU A 22 -5.90 -22.51 -8.41
C LEU A 22 -5.63 -23.94 -7.92
N ASN A 23 -4.54 -24.56 -8.37
CA ASN A 23 -4.17 -25.92 -7.94
C ASN A 23 -3.95 -26.02 -6.41
N ILE A 24 -3.39 -24.98 -5.78
CA ILE A 24 -3.23 -24.93 -4.32
C ILE A 24 -4.59 -24.81 -3.62
N LEU A 25 -5.50 -24.02 -4.19
CA LEU A 25 -6.86 -23.85 -3.66
C LEU A 25 -7.67 -25.15 -3.77
N GLU A 26 -7.63 -25.82 -4.92
CA GLU A 26 -8.29 -27.11 -5.14
C GLU A 26 -7.76 -28.20 -4.22
N LYS A 27 -6.44 -28.25 -3.97
CA LYS A 27 -5.83 -29.23 -3.07
C LYS A 27 -6.12 -28.97 -1.59
N LYS A 28 -6.25 -27.70 -1.17
CA LYS A 28 -6.41 -27.32 0.25
C LYS A 28 -7.86 -27.13 0.68
N TYR A 29 -8.79 -26.90 -0.23
CA TYR A 29 -10.20 -26.67 0.08
C TYR A 29 -11.08 -27.72 -0.59
N CYS A 30 -11.74 -28.56 0.21
CA CYS A 30 -12.80 -29.44 -0.27
C CYS A 30 -14.01 -28.57 -0.65
N TRP A 31 -14.39 -28.58 -1.94
CA TRP A 31 -15.59 -27.90 -2.44
C TRP A 31 -16.91 -28.47 -1.86
N LYS A 32 -16.86 -29.58 -1.10
CA LYS A 32 -17.99 -30.29 -0.49
C LYS A 32 -17.96 -30.28 1.06
N CYS A 33 -18.01 -29.12 1.72
CA CYS A 33 -18.12 -29.07 3.20
C CYS A 33 -19.12 -27.98 3.65
N PRO A 34 -19.90 -28.20 4.73
CA PRO A 34 -21.26 -27.72 4.90
C PRO A 34 -21.30 -26.32 5.51
N GLN A 35 -21.35 -25.28 4.69
CA GLN A 35 -21.71 -23.92 5.14
C GLN A 35 -22.91 -23.40 4.35
N LYS A 36 -23.92 -24.26 4.13
CA LYS A 36 -25.16 -23.87 3.44
C LYS A 36 -25.97 -22.82 4.21
N THR A 37 -25.78 -22.69 5.52
CA THR A 37 -26.65 -21.87 6.38
C THR A 37 -26.19 -20.42 6.59
N THR A 38 -24.91 -20.08 6.34
CA THR A 38 -24.37 -18.72 6.52
C THR A 38 -23.68 -18.14 5.28
N SER A 39 -23.72 -18.85 4.14
CA SER A 39 -23.17 -18.43 2.85
C SER A 39 -23.71 -17.07 2.35
N HIS A 40 -24.96 -16.75 2.70
CA HIS A 40 -25.63 -15.51 2.32
C HIS A 40 -25.13 -14.28 3.10
N ILE A 41 -24.53 -14.49 4.27
CA ILE A 41 -24.14 -13.40 5.19
C ILE A 41 -22.65 -13.09 5.05
N ILE A 42 -21.81 -14.10 4.78
CA ILE A 42 -20.35 -13.90 4.82
C ILE A 42 -19.67 -14.62 3.65
N LYS A 43 -19.29 -13.84 2.62
CA LYS A 43 -18.37 -14.21 1.53
C LYS A 43 -16.92 -14.45 1.99
N CYS A 44 -16.71 -14.90 3.21
CA CYS A 44 -15.38 -14.98 3.84
C CYS A 44 -14.40 -15.84 3.04
N ARG A 45 -14.87 -16.96 2.46
CA ARG A 45 -14.03 -17.82 1.61
C ARG A 45 -13.64 -17.13 0.30
N GLU A 46 -14.57 -16.45 -0.37
CA GLU A 46 -14.27 -15.73 -1.61
C GLU A 46 -13.28 -14.59 -1.36
N VAL A 47 -13.44 -13.87 -0.24
CA VAL A 47 -12.52 -12.81 0.18
C VAL A 47 -11.15 -13.39 0.54
N GLU A 48 -11.08 -14.48 1.29
CA GLU A 48 -9.82 -15.14 1.64
C GLU A 48 -9.09 -15.68 0.39
N ILE A 49 -9.84 -16.33 -0.51
CA ILE A 49 -9.34 -16.83 -1.80
C ILE A 49 -8.81 -15.67 -2.64
N TYR A 50 -9.59 -14.59 -2.76
CA TYR A 50 -9.17 -13.39 -3.46
C TYR A 50 -7.89 -12.79 -2.86
N GLN A 51 -7.82 -12.65 -1.53
CA GLN A 51 -6.63 -12.12 -0.85
C GLN A 51 -5.39 -12.99 -1.11
N ARG A 52 -5.53 -14.32 -1.08
CA ARG A 52 -4.44 -15.26 -1.38
C ARG A 52 -4.01 -15.19 -2.84
N LEU A 53 -4.96 -15.16 -3.78
CA LEU A 53 -4.69 -15.00 -5.22
C LEU A 53 -3.99 -13.67 -5.50
N TYR A 54 -4.50 -12.58 -4.94
CA TYR A 54 -3.93 -11.25 -5.07
C TYR A 54 -2.49 -11.19 -4.53
N LYS A 55 -2.24 -11.77 -3.35
CA LYS A 55 -0.90 -11.83 -2.75
C LYS A 55 0.07 -12.65 -3.63
N SER A 56 -0.36 -13.82 -4.10
CA SER A 56 0.40 -14.67 -5.02
C SER A 56 0.75 -13.93 -6.31
N PHE A 57 -0.24 -13.28 -6.92
CA PHE A 57 -0.08 -12.49 -8.14
C PHE A 57 0.88 -11.32 -7.95
N LYS A 58 0.74 -10.57 -6.85
CA LYS A 58 1.62 -9.44 -6.52
C LYS A 58 3.07 -9.89 -6.33
N ASN A 59 3.28 -11.03 -5.66
CA ASN A 59 4.62 -11.58 -5.46
C ASN A 59 5.25 -12.00 -6.79
N ALA A 60 4.51 -12.74 -7.61
CA ALA A 60 4.97 -13.18 -8.92
C ALA A 60 5.27 -11.97 -9.84
N LEU A 61 4.42 -10.94 -9.83
CA LEU A 61 4.67 -9.71 -10.58
C LEU A 61 5.95 -9.02 -10.13
N ASN A 62 6.21 -8.96 -8.81
CA ASN A 62 7.48 -8.42 -8.29
C ASN A 62 8.69 -9.24 -8.75
N GLU A 63 8.60 -10.58 -8.69
CA GLU A 63 9.68 -11.47 -9.18
C GLU A 63 9.94 -11.26 -10.67
N PHE A 64 8.89 -11.22 -11.48
CA PHE A 64 9.01 -10.95 -12.92
C PHE A 64 9.68 -9.61 -13.19
N LEU A 65 9.31 -8.56 -12.44
CA LEU A 65 9.92 -7.24 -12.58
C LEU A 65 11.41 -7.27 -12.22
N ILE A 66 11.77 -7.89 -11.09
CA ILE A 66 13.16 -8.00 -10.62
C ILE A 66 14.03 -8.77 -11.62
N ASN A 67 13.50 -9.85 -12.19
CA ASN A 67 14.26 -10.73 -13.07
C ASN A 67 14.43 -10.19 -14.50
N ASN A 68 13.56 -9.27 -14.95
CA ASN A 68 13.54 -8.83 -16.35
C ASN A 68 13.88 -7.35 -16.55
N TYR A 69 13.96 -6.55 -15.48
CA TYR A 69 14.18 -5.11 -15.57
C TYR A 69 15.25 -4.64 -14.58
N SER A 70 16.03 -3.62 -14.98
CA SER A 70 16.94 -2.95 -14.06
C SER A 70 16.18 -2.27 -12.91
N LYS A 71 16.84 -2.09 -11.76
CA LYS A 71 16.26 -1.42 -10.57
C LYS A 71 15.62 -0.07 -10.92
N GLU A 72 16.25 0.71 -11.79
CA GLU A 72 15.76 2.01 -12.23
C GLU A 72 14.48 1.90 -13.08
N ASN A 73 14.40 0.93 -13.99
CA ASN A 73 13.20 0.67 -14.77
C ASN A 73 12.04 0.17 -13.89
N ILE A 74 12.33 -0.63 -12.86
CA ILE A 74 11.32 -1.06 -11.89
C ILE A 74 10.75 0.15 -11.13
N LYS A 75 11.59 1.10 -10.72
CA LYS A 75 11.15 2.36 -10.08
C LYS A 75 10.19 3.15 -10.98
N ARG A 76 10.53 3.30 -12.26
CA ARG A 76 9.67 3.96 -13.28
C ARG A 76 8.34 3.25 -13.46
N ILE A 77 8.35 1.92 -13.57
CA ILE A 77 7.13 1.12 -13.73
C ILE A 77 6.22 1.27 -12.50
N LYS A 78 6.77 1.17 -11.29
CA LYS A 78 6.01 1.34 -10.04
C LYS A 78 5.41 2.73 -9.91
N SER A 79 6.18 3.78 -10.24
CA SER A 79 5.69 5.16 -10.20
C SER A 79 4.50 5.38 -11.15
N ARG A 80 4.59 4.89 -12.39
CA ARG A 80 3.49 5.00 -13.37
C ARG A 80 2.26 4.19 -12.98
N LEU A 81 2.45 2.99 -12.42
CA LEU A 81 1.35 2.16 -11.89
C LEU A 81 0.64 2.87 -10.74
N PHE A 82 1.41 3.46 -9.82
CA PHE A 82 0.87 4.22 -8.70
C PHE A 82 0.05 5.43 -9.17
N GLN A 83 0.57 6.21 -10.13
CA GLN A 83 -0.15 7.34 -10.73
C GLN A 83 -1.47 6.91 -11.40
N LYS A 84 -1.50 5.76 -12.08
CA LYS A 84 -2.72 5.24 -12.74
C LYS A 84 -3.77 4.71 -11.75
N ILE A 85 -3.33 4.07 -10.67
CA ILE A 85 -4.21 3.39 -9.72
C ILE A 85 -4.68 4.33 -8.60
N SER A 86 -4.05 5.50 -8.43
CA SER A 86 -4.39 6.42 -7.35
C SER A 86 -5.83 6.93 -7.47
N LYS A 87 -6.72 6.37 -6.65
CA LYS A 87 -7.95 7.00 -6.20
C LYS A 87 -7.67 7.58 -4.81
N GLU A 88 -8.08 8.82 -4.60
CA GLU A 88 -7.87 9.52 -3.34
C GLU A 88 -8.86 8.99 -2.31
N PHE A 89 -8.35 8.53 -1.17
CA PHE A 89 -9.16 8.09 -0.05
C PHE A 89 -8.59 8.65 1.24
N LEU A 90 -9.48 9.10 2.13
CA LEU A 90 -9.13 9.43 3.50
C LEU A 90 -9.08 8.13 4.32
N THR A 91 -8.06 7.99 5.15
CA THR A 91 -7.86 6.86 6.05
C THR A 91 -7.58 7.43 7.43
N LEU A 92 -8.30 6.91 8.43
CA LEU A 92 -8.05 7.18 9.82
C LEU A 92 -7.06 6.16 10.36
N VAL A 93 -6.05 6.65 11.06
CA VAL A 93 -4.97 5.83 11.61
C VAL A 93 -4.72 6.27 13.05
N LYS A 94 -4.63 5.33 13.98
CA LYS A 94 -4.20 5.60 15.35
C LYS A 94 -2.69 5.40 15.46
N ILE A 95 -2.00 6.31 16.11
CA ILE A 95 -0.57 6.18 16.40
C ILE A 95 -0.42 5.34 17.67
N ASP A 96 0.47 4.35 17.62
CA ASP A 96 0.80 3.50 18.76
C ASP A 96 1.26 4.36 19.95
N GLU A 97 0.81 4.02 21.16
CA GLU A 97 1.19 4.72 22.39
C GLU A 97 2.69 4.64 22.68
N ASN A 98 3.39 3.64 22.12
CA ASN A 98 4.84 3.47 22.23
C ASN A 98 5.61 4.09 21.06
N SER A 99 5.00 5.03 20.33
CA SER A 99 5.66 5.78 19.26
C SER A 99 6.47 6.94 19.83
N ASP A 100 7.61 7.24 19.20
CA ASP A 100 8.52 8.30 19.67
C ASP A 100 7.86 9.70 19.68
N TYR A 101 6.85 9.91 18.84
CA TYR A 101 6.12 11.18 18.71
C TYR A 101 4.64 10.94 18.44
N PHE A 102 3.79 11.86 18.92
CA PHE A 102 2.32 11.84 18.75
C PHE A 102 1.66 10.55 19.26
N ALA A 103 2.24 9.91 20.27
CA ALA A 103 1.72 8.70 20.90
C ALA A 103 0.22 8.82 21.22
N GLY A 104 -0.56 7.80 20.86
CA GLY A 104 -2.01 7.75 21.07
C GLY A 104 -2.85 8.66 20.15
N SER A 105 -2.22 9.55 19.39
CA SER A 105 -2.94 10.50 18.52
C SER A 105 -3.57 9.82 17.31
N TRP A 106 -4.57 10.46 16.71
CA TRP A 106 -5.16 10.04 15.45
C TRP A 106 -4.62 10.86 14.29
N ILE A 107 -4.43 10.22 13.14
CA ILE A 107 -4.02 10.86 11.89
C ILE A 107 -5.13 10.68 10.85
N ILE A 108 -5.55 11.78 10.25
CA ILE A 108 -6.32 11.78 9.01
C ILE A 108 -5.32 11.80 7.85
N LEU A 109 -5.24 10.69 7.14
CA LEU A 109 -4.29 10.48 6.06
C LEU A 109 -5.01 10.41 4.70
N ARG A 110 -4.61 11.25 3.75
CA ARG A 110 -5.00 11.15 2.34
C ARG A 110 -4.04 10.22 1.60
N ARG A 111 -4.49 9.00 1.33
CA ARG A 111 -3.70 8.00 0.59
C ARG A 111 -3.63 8.34 -0.89
N ASN A 112 -2.48 8.07 -1.48
CA ASN A 112 -2.21 8.27 -2.91
C ASN A 112 -2.51 9.70 -3.41
N SER A 113 -2.24 10.71 -2.59
CA SER A 113 -2.41 12.11 -2.98
C SER A 113 -1.61 12.38 -4.25
N ARG A 114 -2.28 12.78 -5.33
CA ARG A 114 -1.61 13.19 -6.58
C ARG A 114 -0.87 14.51 -6.41
N VAL A 115 -1.28 15.29 -5.41
CA VAL A 115 -0.83 16.65 -5.16
C VAL A 115 -0.14 16.70 -3.80
N ILE A 116 1.15 16.41 -3.81
CA ILE A 116 2.05 16.67 -2.67
C ILE A 116 2.86 17.93 -3.01
N LYS A 117 2.81 18.91 -2.12
CA LYS A 117 3.47 20.22 -2.27
C LYS A 117 4.53 20.41 -1.18
N LYS A 118 5.43 21.37 -1.43
CA LYS A 118 6.35 21.85 -0.39
C LYS A 118 5.56 22.29 0.84
N GLY A 119 6.03 21.86 2.01
CA GLY A 119 5.41 22.16 3.30
C GLY A 119 4.40 21.10 3.77
N ASP A 120 3.93 20.22 2.88
CA ASP A 120 3.03 19.14 3.27
C ASP A 120 3.72 18.17 4.23
N LEU A 121 2.97 17.66 5.19
CA LEU A 121 3.41 16.58 6.07
C LEU A 121 3.02 15.24 5.43
N ILE A 122 3.96 14.32 5.33
CA ILE A 122 3.74 13.03 4.69
C ILE A 122 4.15 11.89 5.60
N LEU A 123 3.49 10.74 5.41
CA LEU A 123 3.85 9.47 6.02
C LEU A 123 4.45 8.57 4.95
N TYR A 124 5.61 7.97 5.21
CA TYR A 124 6.26 7.02 4.30
C TYR A 124 6.81 5.82 5.06
N LYS A 125 6.95 4.71 4.34
CA LYS A 125 7.42 3.45 4.92
C LYS A 125 8.95 3.39 4.89
N THR A 126 9.56 2.99 6.00
CA THR A 126 10.98 2.68 6.13
C THR A 126 11.18 1.19 6.43
N ASN A 127 12.43 0.75 6.55
CA ASN A 127 12.75 -0.62 6.92
C ASN A 127 12.38 -0.91 8.39
N SER A 128 12.40 0.12 9.25
CA SER A 128 12.12 0.04 10.68
C SER A 128 10.66 0.30 11.06
N GLY A 129 9.83 0.79 10.11
CA GLY A 129 8.44 1.11 10.40
C GLY A 129 7.89 2.20 9.48
N PHE A 130 7.21 3.18 10.09
CA PHE A 130 6.74 4.37 9.40
C PHE A 130 7.44 5.61 9.95
N LYS A 131 7.75 6.54 9.05
CA LYS A 131 8.30 7.85 9.38
C LYS A 131 7.41 8.95 8.85
N MET A 132 7.39 10.04 9.58
CA MET A 132 6.69 11.26 9.23
C MET A 132 7.71 12.37 8.95
N SER A 133 7.55 13.08 7.85
CA SER A 133 8.43 14.20 7.53
C SER A 133 7.73 15.26 6.71
N LYS A 134 8.27 16.49 6.80
CA LYS A 134 7.80 17.63 6.03
C LYS A 134 8.47 17.63 4.66
N VAL A 135 7.69 17.87 3.61
CA VAL A 135 8.20 17.95 2.24
C VAL A 135 8.96 19.25 2.06
N LEU A 136 10.26 19.16 1.78
CA LEU A 136 11.11 20.32 1.52
C LEU A 136 10.97 20.82 0.09
N ARG A 137 10.89 19.90 -0.87
CA ARG A 137 10.64 20.20 -2.28
C ARG A 137 10.16 18.97 -3.03
N LYS A 138 9.47 19.21 -4.14
CA LYS A 138 9.16 18.22 -5.16
C LYS A 138 9.90 18.60 -6.43
N TYR A 139 10.51 17.64 -7.09
CA TYR A 139 11.23 17.86 -8.34
C TYR A 139 11.16 16.63 -9.23
N CYS A 140 11.38 16.81 -10.53
CA CYS A 140 11.43 15.72 -11.49
C CYS A 140 12.87 15.52 -11.96
N GLU A 141 13.33 14.28 -11.92
CA GLU A 141 14.64 13.85 -12.40
C GLU A 141 14.44 12.52 -13.13
N ASP A 142 14.98 12.37 -14.34
CA ASP A 142 14.87 11.14 -15.14
C ASP A 142 13.44 10.60 -15.38
N ASN A 143 12.47 11.51 -15.58
CA ASN A 143 11.04 11.23 -15.71
C ASN A 143 10.42 10.54 -14.48
N LEU A 144 11.01 10.76 -13.30
CA LEU A 144 10.51 10.32 -12.01
C LEU A 144 10.21 11.53 -11.13
N ASP A 145 9.05 11.51 -10.47
CA ASP A 145 8.70 12.49 -9.45
C ASP A 145 9.37 12.10 -8.12
N TYR A 146 10.25 12.98 -7.65
CA TYR A 146 10.91 12.85 -6.36
C TYR A 146 10.40 13.89 -5.36
N ILE A 147 10.36 13.46 -4.10
CA ILE A 147 10.00 14.25 -2.94
C ILE A 147 11.18 14.22 -1.99
N ASP A 148 11.71 15.41 -1.71
CA ASP A 148 12.80 15.63 -0.79
C ASP A 148 12.22 15.90 0.60
N VAL A 149 12.62 15.10 1.58
CA VAL A 149 12.26 15.30 3.00
C VAL A 149 13.48 15.65 3.86
N GLY A 150 14.63 15.95 3.24
CA GLY A 150 15.86 16.37 3.92
C GLY A 150 16.84 15.22 4.08
N ASP A 151 16.50 14.23 4.90
CA ASP A 151 17.33 13.04 5.13
C ASP A 151 17.25 12.02 3.98
N LYS A 152 16.18 12.10 3.17
CA LYS A 152 15.89 11.13 2.12
C LYS A 152 15.19 11.74 0.91
N LYS A 153 15.54 11.20 -0.26
CA LYS A 153 14.82 11.39 -1.52
C LYS A 153 13.84 10.22 -1.70
N LEU A 154 12.55 10.53 -1.73
CA LEU A 154 11.47 9.56 -1.84
C LEU A 154 10.85 9.61 -3.23
N LEU A 155 10.51 8.44 -3.77
CA LEU A 155 9.61 8.36 -4.92
C LEU A 155 8.16 8.41 -4.45
N ASN A 156 7.27 8.95 -5.27
CA ASN A 156 5.84 9.08 -4.93
C ASN A 156 5.20 7.77 -4.41
N TYR A 157 5.60 6.60 -4.93
CA TYR A 157 5.04 5.31 -4.51
C TYR A 157 5.56 4.82 -3.14
N GLU A 158 6.63 5.42 -2.61
CA GLU A 158 7.19 5.11 -1.28
C GLU A 158 6.43 5.84 -0.17
N ILE A 159 5.65 6.85 -0.54
CA ILE A 159 4.81 7.63 0.34
C ILE A 159 3.51 6.87 0.58
N TYR A 160 3.22 6.64 1.86
CA TYR A 160 2.00 5.98 2.30
C TYR A 160 0.78 6.89 2.16
N GLY A 161 0.95 8.17 2.48
CA GLY A 161 -0.05 9.22 2.24
C GLY A 161 0.38 10.59 2.74
N LYS A 162 -0.39 11.61 2.37
CA LYS A 162 -0.30 12.96 2.93
C LYS A 162 -1.09 13.02 4.22
N ILE A 163 -0.56 13.66 5.25
CA ILE A 163 -1.26 13.91 6.51
C ILE A 163 -2.04 15.21 6.35
N GLU A 164 -3.36 15.13 6.54
CA GLU A 164 -4.25 16.29 6.48
C GLU A 164 -4.43 16.90 7.87
N LYS A 165 -4.54 16.06 8.90
CA LYS A 165 -4.68 16.50 10.29
C LYS A 165 -4.12 15.45 11.25
N ILE A 166 -3.53 15.92 12.34
CA ILE A 166 -3.20 15.15 13.54
C ILE A 166 -4.16 15.62 14.63
N ILE A 167 -4.75 14.68 15.35
CA ILE A 167 -5.72 14.90 16.42
C ILE A 167 -5.11 14.27 17.67
N GLU A 168 -4.53 15.12 18.50
CA GLU A 168 -3.88 14.71 19.74
C GLU A 168 -4.91 14.37 20.83
N PRO A 169 -4.55 13.60 21.87
CA PRO A 169 -5.46 13.26 22.98
C PRO A 169 -6.16 14.46 23.63
N ASN A 170 -5.54 15.63 23.57
CA ASN A 170 -6.06 16.87 24.15
C ASN A 170 -6.92 17.70 23.18
N ASP A 171 -7.12 17.25 21.93
CA ASP A 171 -7.97 17.93 20.94
C ASP A 171 -9.45 17.64 21.25
N ASP A 172 -10.31 18.66 21.16
CA ASP A 172 -11.75 18.55 21.41
C ASP A 172 -12.45 17.49 20.53
N LEU A 173 -11.86 17.18 19.36
CA LEU A 173 -12.39 16.16 18.45
C LEU A 173 -11.98 14.74 18.83
N TYR A 174 -11.02 14.56 19.74
CA TYR A 174 -10.46 13.25 20.09
C TYR A 174 -11.51 12.23 20.58
N PRO A 175 -12.49 12.58 21.45
CA PRO A 175 -13.51 11.64 21.92
C PRO A 175 -14.36 11.02 20.81
N ILE A 176 -14.47 11.69 19.66
CA ILE A 176 -15.21 11.17 18.49
C ILE A 176 -14.52 9.92 17.93
N PHE A 177 -13.20 9.85 18.02
CA PHE A 177 -12.40 8.78 17.42
C PHE A 177 -12.18 7.59 18.38
N GLU A 178 -12.34 7.76 19.69
CA GLU A 178 -12.21 6.65 20.66
C GLU A 178 -13.23 5.53 20.43
N ASN A 179 -14.39 5.86 19.88
CA ASN A 179 -15.47 4.90 19.62
C ASN A 179 -15.29 4.09 18.33
N ILE A 180 -14.18 4.27 17.60
CA ILE A 180 -13.91 3.52 16.36
C ILE A 180 -13.48 2.10 16.72
N SER A 181 -14.28 1.11 16.32
CA SER A 181 -13.96 -0.30 16.47
C SER A 181 -12.84 -0.73 15.52
N ALA A 182 -11.73 -1.21 16.08
CA ALA A 182 -10.55 -1.74 15.37
C ALA A 182 -9.79 -0.74 14.46
N PRO A 183 -9.12 0.28 15.04
CA PRO A 183 -8.26 1.17 14.27
C PRO A 183 -7.09 0.46 13.60
N ILE A 184 -6.67 1.00 12.45
CA ILE A 184 -5.33 0.74 11.93
C ILE A 184 -4.35 1.45 12.87
N VAL A 185 -3.56 0.68 13.61
CA VAL A 185 -2.53 1.21 14.52
C VAL A 185 -1.17 1.22 13.81
N LEU A 186 -0.48 2.36 13.82
CA LEU A 186 0.86 2.51 13.28
C LEU A 186 1.86 2.92 14.35
N LYS A 187 2.98 2.21 14.41
CA LYS A 187 4.16 2.63 15.18
C LYS A 187 5.01 3.58 14.36
N LEU A 188 5.17 4.82 14.84
CA LEU A 188 6.10 5.78 14.26
C LEU A 188 7.49 5.60 14.88
N THR A 189 8.50 5.73 14.05
CA THR A 189 9.92 5.66 14.45
C THR A 189 10.60 6.98 14.11
N SER A 190 11.51 7.45 14.98
CA SER A 190 12.40 8.60 14.74
C SER A 190 13.24 8.42 13.49
#